data_AF-A0A936F5E4-F1
#
_entry.id   AF-A0A936F5E4-F1
#
_cell.length_a   1.000
_cell.length_b   1.000
_cell.length_c   1.000
_cell.angle_alpha   90.00
_cell.angle_beta   90.00
_cell.angle_gamma   90.00
#
_symmetry.space_group_name_H-M   'P 1'
#
loop_
_entity.id
_entity.type
_entity.pdbx_description
1 polymer ?
#
loop_
_entity_poly.entity_id
_entity_poly.type
_entity_poly.pdbx_seq_one_letter_code
_entity_poly.pdbx_strand_id
1 'polypeptide(L)'
;MSSVNHSLFASLIGAAASLIGLGLPVSAHAETISNTATITWDAGAKRVGLSSNRVDLTVNRTRPAVLSAFQLVSGQGGEAMSVPDTLCQTAQGEVPVKLDGAFAGIQLSPATVKRASAIHAGEPIVVSLESPNDNLDPNAIDTVLIDIATPSGDVERIRLRETAANSNQFTGLVRTAATPPPR
;
A
#
# COMPACT_ATOMS: atom_id res chain seq x y z
N MET A 1 68.61 7.12 23.25
CA MET A 1 68.75 8.17 24.29
C MET A 1 67.38 8.82 24.44
N SER A 2 66.57 8.31 25.36
CA SER A 2 66.35 8.83 26.74
C SER A 2 65.35 10.00 26.72
N SER A 3 64.07 9.72 26.99
CA SER A 3 63.31 10.00 28.24
C SER A 3 62.80 11.46 28.29
N VAL A 4 61.58 11.79 28.72
CA VAL A 4 61.00 11.52 30.04
C VAL A 4 59.46 11.70 29.97
N ASN A 5 58.74 10.80 30.63
CA ASN A 5 57.33 10.93 31.03
C ASN A 5 57.18 11.94 32.17
N HIS A 6 56.15 12.80 32.11
CA HIS A 6 55.50 13.31 33.33
C HIS A 6 53.99 13.20 33.22
N SER A 7 53.45 12.55 34.23
CA SER A 7 52.07 12.19 34.49
C SER A 7 51.37 13.21 35.38
N LEU A 8 50.03 13.35 35.25
CA LEU A 8 49.00 13.31 36.32
C LEU A 8 47.90 14.40 36.27
N PHE A 9 46.66 13.91 36.53
CA PHE A 9 45.44 14.58 37.08
C PHE A 9 44.68 15.57 36.16
N ALA A 10 43.34 15.65 36.04
CA ALA A 10 42.21 15.04 36.74
C ALA A 10 40.87 15.24 35.98
N SER A 11 39.91 14.35 36.27
CA SER A 11 38.45 14.56 36.48
C SER A 11 37.46 14.89 35.33
N LEU A 12 36.44 14.02 35.30
CA LEU A 12 35.01 14.13 34.95
C LEU A 12 34.53 15.16 33.90
N ILE A 13 33.79 14.66 32.90
CA ILE A 13 32.34 14.95 32.69
C ILE A 13 31.75 13.76 31.90
N GLY A 14 30.74 13.11 32.47
CA GLY A 14 29.89 12.16 31.76
C GLY A 14 28.91 12.91 30.88
N ALA A 15 28.83 12.55 29.60
CA ALA A 15 27.74 12.95 28.73
C ALA A 15 27.02 11.68 28.26
N ALA A 16 25.86 11.41 28.86
CA ALA A 16 24.92 10.43 28.35
C ALA A 16 24.29 11.00 27.08
N ALA A 17 24.68 10.48 25.92
CA ALA A 17 24.05 10.80 24.64
C ALA A 17 22.80 9.92 24.48
N SER A 18 21.63 10.48 24.77
CA SER A 18 20.34 9.88 24.46
C SER A 18 20.21 9.69 22.95
N LEU A 19 20.08 8.43 22.50
CA LEU A 19 19.68 8.13 21.12
C LEU A 19 18.22 8.58 20.92
N ILE A 20 18.05 9.73 20.30
CA ILE A 20 16.78 10.18 19.74
C ILE A 20 16.50 9.30 18.53
N GLY A 21 15.37 8.58 18.56
CA GLY A 21 14.89 7.79 17.43
C GLY A 21 14.73 8.68 16.21
N LEU A 22 15.54 8.43 15.19
CA LEU A 22 15.36 8.99 13.86
C LEU A 22 14.10 8.34 13.25
N GLY A 23 12.95 8.98 13.45
CA GLY A 23 11.82 8.79 12.57
C GLY A 23 12.25 9.23 11.17
N LEU A 24 12.46 8.27 10.26
CA LEU A 24 12.69 8.57 8.86
C LEU A 24 11.46 9.35 8.36
N PRO A 25 11.62 10.56 7.79
CA PRO A 25 10.50 11.24 7.18
C PRO A 25 10.01 10.38 6.02
N VAL A 26 8.75 9.94 6.10
CA VAL A 26 8.03 9.46 4.92
C VAL A 26 7.94 10.66 3.98
N SER A 27 8.81 10.71 2.98
CA SER A 27 8.70 11.71 1.93
C SER A 27 7.42 11.42 1.15
N ALA A 28 6.37 12.18 1.45
CA ALA A 28 5.28 12.34 0.52
C ALA A 28 5.89 12.86 -0.79
N HIS A 29 5.80 12.09 -1.87
CA HIS A 29 6.27 12.48 -3.19
C HIS A 29 5.35 13.58 -3.74
N ALA A 30 5.51 14.79 -3.25
CA ALA A 30 4.88 15.96 -3.79
C ALA A 30 5.68 16.40 -5.03
N GLU A 31 5.14 16.13 -6.22
CA GLU A 31 5.75 16.58 -7.47
C GLU A 31 5.48 18.09 -7.61
N THR A 32 6.54 18.90 -7.73
CA THR A 32 6.41 20.34 -7.92
C THR A 32 6.61 20.69 -9.39
N ILE A 33 5.58 21.25 -10.01
CA ILE A 33 5.66 21.83 -11.37
C ILE A 33 6.15 23.27 -11.23
N SER A 34 7.30 23.59 -11.81
CA SER A 34 7.86 24.94 -11.81
C SER A 34 7.76 25.59 -13.18
N ASN A 35 7.23 26.81 -13.24
CA ASN A 35 7.12 27.59 -14.47
C ASN A 35 7.76 28.97 -14.30
N THR A 36 8.51 29.41 -15.32
CA THR A 36 9.03 30.77 -15.45
C THR A 36 8.91 31.16 -16.92
N ALA A 37 8.14 32.20 -17.23
CA ALA A 37 8.01 32.71 -18.58
C ALA A 37 9.21 33.59 -18.94
N THR A 38 9.64 33.58 -20.19
CA THR A 38 10.70 34.48 -20.68
C THR A 38 10.28 35.11 -22.00
N ILE A 39 10.49 36.42 -22.12
CA ILE A 39 10.35 37.14 -23.38
C ILE A 39 11.72 37.65 -23.82
N THR A 40 12.01 37.59 -25.12
CA THR A 40 13.23 38.12 -25.72
C THR A 40 12.93 38.95 -26.96
N TRP A 41 13.66 40.04 -27.16
CA TRP A 41 13.53 40.92 -28.32
C TRP A 41 14.86 41.58 -28.69
N ASP A 42 15.00 42.09 -29.90
CA ASP A 42 16.19 42.82 -30.34
C ASP A 42 16.05 44.33 -30.08
N ALA A 43 17.02 44.91 -29.39
CA ALA A 43 17.15 46.35 -29.17
C ALA A 43 18.41 46.84 -29.89
N GLY A 44 18.26 47.21 -31.16
CA GLY A 44 19.39 47.49 -32.05
C GLY A 44 20.17 46.22 -32.37
N ALA A 45 21.50 46.23 -32.21
CA ALA A 45 22.35 45.05 -32.44
C ALA A 45 22.38 44.06 -31.25
N LYS A 46 21.64 44.33 -30.16
CA LYS A 46 21.68 43.54 -28.93
C LYS A 46 20.33 42.85 -28.68
N ARG A 47 20.32 41.52 -28.60
CA ARG A 47 19.19 40.72 -28.09
C ARG A 47 19.09 40.93 -26.57
N VAL A 48 17.90 41.29 -26.09
CA VAL A 48 17.58 41.49 -24.67
C VAL A 48 16.50 40.48 -24.27
N GLY A 49 16.53 40.02 -23.02
CA GLY A 49 15.54 39.12 -22.46
C GLY A 49 15.13 39.52 -21.06
N LEU A 50 13.87 39.25 -20.72
CA LEU A 50 13.31 39.41 -19.39
C LEU A 50 12.53 38.14 -19.03
N SER A 51 12.80 37.60 -17.84
CA SER A 51 12.04 36.49 -17.29
C SER A 51 11.01 37.00 -16.27
N SER A 52 9.88 36.30 -16.16
CA SER A 52 8.90 36.53 -15.11
C SER A 52 9.43 36.05 -13.76
N ASN A 53 8.62 36.22 -12.71
CA ASN A 53 8.79 35.45 -11.49
C ASN A 53 8.55 33.95 -11.76
N ARG A 54 9.18 33.12 -10.93
CA ARG A 54 8.96 31.67 -10.87
C ARG A 54 7.65 31.38 -10.13
N VAL A 55 6.86 30.46 -10.66
CA VAL A 55 5.64 29.93 -10.03
C VAL A 55 5.82 28.43 -9.82
N ASP A 56 5.70 27.98 -8.58
CA ASP A 56 5.81 26.57 -8.20
C ASP A 56 4.43 26.07 -7.76
N LEU A 57 3.94 25.01 -8.44
CA LEU A 57 2.69 24.33 -8.14
C LEU A 57 2.99 22.95 -7.58
N THR A 58 2.65 22.73 -6.32
CA THR A 58 2.73 21.41 -5.69
C THR A 58 1.54 20.56 -6.09
N VAL A 59 1.79 19.41 -6.73
CA VAL A 59 0.75 18.46 -7.13
C VAL A 59 0.62 17.38 -6.05
N ASN A 60 -0.56 17.27 -5.44
CA ASN A 60 -0.91 16.14 -4.58
C ASN A 60 -1.64 15.07 -5.40
N ARG A 61 -0.97 13.94 -5.66
CA ARG A 61 -1.56 12.80 -6.39
C ARG A 61 -2.06 11.68 -5.47
N THR A 62 -2.21 11.93 -4.17
CA THR A 62 -2.68 10.92 -3.23
C THR A 62 -4.13 10.55 -3.56
N ARG A 63 -4.32 9.43 -4.24
CA ARG A 63 -5.62 8.78 -4.40
C ARG A 63 -5.82 7.83 -3.22
N PRO A 64 -6.87 8.00 -2.39
CA PRO A 64 -7.10 7.11 -1.26
C PRO A 64 -7.42 5.71 -1.77
N ALA A 65 -6.89 4.70 -1.08
CA ALA A 65 -7.30 3.33 -1.32
C ALA A 65 -8.67 3.07 -0.68
N VAL A 66 -9.56 2.37 -1.38
CA VAL A 66 -10.91 2.06 -0.91
C VAL A 66 -11.08 0.55 -0.79
N LEU A 67 -11.30 0.08 0.45
CA LEU A 67 -11.56 -1.33 0.74
C LEU A 67 -13.06 -1.58 0.80
N SER A 68 -13.53 -2.60 0.08
CA SER A 68 -14.91 -3.08 0.09
C SER A 68 -14.96 -4.59 0.34
N ALA A 69 -15.99 -5.04 1.05
CA ALA A 69 -16.25 -6.46 1.27
C ALA A 69 -17.51 -6.92 0.50
N PHE A 70 -17.46 -8.14 -0.02
CA PHE A 70 -18.53 -8.76 -0.78
C PHE A 70 -18.76 -10.20 -0.32
N GLN A 71 -20.02 -10.64 -0.41
CA GLN A 71 -20.44 -12.03 -0.23
C GLN A 71 -20.39 -12.74 -1.59
N LEU A 72 -19.93 -13.99 -1.59
CA LEU A 72 -20.11 -14.89 -2.73
C LEU A 72 -21.57 -15.36 -2.76
N VAL A 73 -22.20 -15.27 -3.94
CA VAL A 73 -23.59 -15.68 -4.10
C VAL A 73 -23.73 -16.67 -5.27
N SER A 74 -24.41 -17.79 -5.03
CA SER A 74 -24.75 -18.77 -6.07
C SER A 74 -26.14 -18.44 -6.64
N GLY A 75 -26.22 -17.64 -7.70
CA GLY A 75 -27.51 -17.36 -8.35
C GLY A 75 -27.61 -16.01 -9.07
N GLN A 76 -28.84 -15.57 -9.30
CA GLN A 76 -29.18 -14.30 -9.94
C GLN A 76 -29.11 -13.14 -8.94
N GLY A 77 -28.69 -11.95 -9.40
CA GLY A 77 -28.72 -10.71 -8.60
C GLY A 77 -27.40 -10.28 -7.95
N GLY A 78 -26.26 -10.82 -8.40
CA GLY A 78 -24.92 -10.32 -8.07
C GLY A 78 -24.18 -9.80 -9.31
N GLU A 79 -23.06 -9.13 -9.05
CA GLU A 79 -22.13 -8.61 -10.07
C GLU A 79 -21.03 -9.65 -10.37
N ALA A 80 -20.59 -9.71 -11.62
CA ALA A 80 -19.46 -10.54 -12.03
C ALA A 80 -18.14 -9.85 -11.66
N MET A 81 -17.31 -10.50 -10.85
CA MET A 81 -16.01 -9.99 -10.40
C MET A 81 -14.95 -11.07 -10.54
N SER A 82 -13.80 -10.76 -11.13
CA SER A 82 -12.66 -11.69 -11.10
C SER A 82 -12.04 -11.68 -9.70
N VAL A 83 -11.83 -12.86 -9.13
CA VAL A 83 -11.19 -13.06 -7.83
C VAL A 83 -10.01 -14.02 -8.06
N PRO A 84 -8.81 -13.49 -8.32
CA PRO A 84 -7.62 -14.30 -8.46
C PRO A 84 -7.29 -15.06 -7.17
N ASP A 85 -6.41 -16.07 -7.30
CA ASP A 85 -5.89 -16.79 -6.14
C ASP A 85 -5.30 -15.82 -5.11
N THR A 86 -5.70 -16.02 -3.86
CA THR A 86 -5.26 -15.22 -2.71
C THR A 86 -4.28 -16.00 -1.86
N LEU A 87 -3.25 -15.34 -1.37
CA LEU A 87 -2.26 -15.95 -0.49
C LEU A 87 -2.37 -15.33 0.91
N CYS A 88 -2.58 -16.15 1.93
CA CYS A 88 -2.44 -15.75 3.32
C CYS A 88 -1.00 -15.95 3.76
N GLN A 89 -0.45 -14.98 4.51
CA GLN A 89 0.86 -15.10 5.12
C GLN A 89 0.76 -15.74 6.50
N THR A 90 1.48 -16.84 6.70
CA THR A 90 1.60 -17.56 7.97
C THR A 90 3.04 -17.56 8.45
N ALA A 91 3.29 -18.08 9.66
CA ALA A 91 4.66 -18.24 10.18
C ALA A 91 5.53 -19.16 9.30
N GLN A 92 4.92 -20.05 8.52
CA GLN A 92 5.59 -21.02 7.65
C GLN A 92 5.73 -20.53 6.20
N GLY A 93 5.21 -19.35 5.86
CA GLY A 93 5.23 -18.78 4.52
C GLY A 93 3.83 -18.52 3.97
N GLU A 94 3.70 -18.54 2.65
CA GLU A 94 2.45 -18.20 1.99
C GLU A 94 1.62 -19.43 1.67
N VAL A 95 0.35 -19.39 2.06
CA VAL A 95 -0.58 -20.50 1.87
C VAL A 95 -1.75 -20.00 1.03
N PRO A 96 -2.12 -20.71 -0.06
CA PRO A 96 -3.26 -20.33 -0.86
C PRO A 96 -4.56 -20.48 -0.07
N VAL A 97 -5.41 -19.46 -0.15
CA VAL A 97 -6.76 -19.51 0.38
C VAL A 97 -7.61 -20.37 -0.55
N LYS A 98 -8.11 -21.49 -0.02
CA LYS A 98 -9.00 -22.39 -0.75
C LYS A 98 -10.38 -22.36 -0.12
N LEU A 99 -11.40 -22.28 -0.98
CA LEU A 99 -12.79 -22.49 -0.59
C LEU A 99 -13.05 -23.98 -0.36
N ASP A 100 -13.81 -24.27 0.67
CA ASP A 100 -14.20 -25.62 1.08
C ASP A 100 -15.69 -25.67 1.49
N GLY A 101 -16.16 -26.87 1.88
CA GLY A 101 -17.54 -27.07 2.31
C GLY A 101 -18.57 -26.65 1.26
N ALA A 102 -19.55 -25.85 1.67
CA ALA A 102 -20.62 -25.35 0.80
C ALA A 102 -20.15 -24.40 -0.31
N PHE A 103 -18.95 -23.84 -0.18
CA PHE A 103 -18.35 -22.92 -1.15
C PHE A 103 -17.31 -23.61 -2.05
N ALA A 104 -17.07 -24.90 -1.85
CA ALA A 104 -16.16 -25.68 -2.68
C ALA A 104 -16.62 -25.69 -4.15
N GLY A 105 -15.70 -25.39 -5.06
CA GLY A 105 -15.97 -25.44 -6.50
C GLY A 105 -16.73 -24.24 -7.07
N ILE A 106 -16.97 -23.18 -6.30
CA ILE A 106 -17.48 -21.91 -6.83
C ILE A 106 -16.50 -21.34 -7.87
N GLN A 107 -17.02 -20.90 -9.03
CA GLN A 107 -16.23 -20.20 -10.04
C GLN A 107 -15.80 -18.83 -9.49
N LEU A 108 -14.50 -18.52 -9.57
CA LEU A 108 -13.94 -17.26 -9.06
C LEU A 108 -13.55 -16.25 -10.14
N SER A 109 -13.44 -16.68 -11.40
CA SER A 109 -13.12 -15.81 -12.53
C SER A 109 -14.09 -16.06 -13.69
N PRO A 110 -15.24 -15.36 -13.76
CA PRO A 110 -15.75 -14.45 -12.73
C PRO A 110 -16.48 -15.18 -11.59
N ALA A 111 -16.38 -14.66 -10.38
CA ALA A 111 -17.29 -14.90 -9.27
C ALA A 111 -18.54 -14.06 -9.42
N THR A 112 -19.67 -14.54 -8.89
CA THR A 112 -20.86 -13.71 -8.68
C THR A 112 -20.84 -13.19 -7.24
N VAL A 113 -20.77 -11.87 -7.07
CA VAL A 113 -20.60 -11.22 -5.78
C VAL A 113 -21.69 -10.20 -5.49
N LYS A 114 -21.98 -9.97 -4.21
CA LYS A 114 -22.86 -8.88 -3.76
C LYS A 114 -22.19 -8.14 -2.61
N ARG A 115 -22.30 -6.81 -2.59
CA ARG A 115 -21.72 -6.00 -1.49
C ARG A 115 -22.23 -6.52 -0.14
N ALA A 116 -21.31 -6.79 0.77
CA ALA A 116 -21.64 -7.30 2.09
C ALA A 116 -22.23 -6.17 2.94
N SER A 117 -23.39 -6.43 3.55
CA SER A 117 -23.96 -5.59 4.62
C SER A 117 -23.68 -6.16 6.02
N ALA A 118 -23.28 -7.43 6.08
CA ALA A 118 -22.89 -8.15 7.28
C ALA A 118 -21.88 -9.25 6.91
N ILE A 119 -21.07 -9.65 7.89
CA ILE A 119 -20.14 -10.79 7.78
C ILE A 119 -20.71 -11.91 8.64
N HIS A 120 -21.02 -13.05 8.03
CA HIS A 120 -21.44 -14.24 8.76
C HIS A 120 -20.25 -15.15 8.96
N ALA A 121 -20.01 -15.57 10.20
CA ALA A 121 -18.91 -16.45 10.51
C ALA A 121 -19.07 -17.81 9.81
N GLY A 122 -18.00 -18.30 9.18
CA GLY A 122 -18.02 -19.52 8.37
C GLY A 122 -18.33 -19.26 6.90
N GLU A 123 -18.73 -18.05 6.52
CA GLU A 123 -18.88 -17.66 5.13
C GLU A 123 -17.61 -16.94 4.64
N PRO A 124 -17.01 -17.37 3.53
CA PRO A 124 -15.90 -16.64 2.92
C PRO A 124 -16.41 -15.30 2.39
N ILE A 125 -15.57 -14.27 2.52
CA ILE A 125 -15.81 -12.96 1.93
C ILE A 125 -14.79 -12.68 0.84
N VAL A 126 -15.21 -11.95 -0.19
CA VAL A 126 -14.31 -11.34 -1.17
C VAL A 126 -14.00 -9.93 -0.69
N VAL A 127 -12.72 -9.60 -0.61
CA VAL A 127 -12.26 -8.23 -0.41
C VAL A 127 -11.84 -7.64 -1.74
N SER A 128 -12.22 -6.39 -1.98
CA SER A 128 -11.81 -5.59 -3.14
C SER A 128 -11.16 -4.32 -2.65
N LEU A 129 -9.92 -4.10 -3.05
CA LEU A 129 -9.18 -2.87 -2.82
C LEU A 129 -9.06 -2.12 -4.15
N GLU A 130 -9.67 -0.95 -4.23
CA GLU A 130 -9.35 0.01 -5.29
C GLU A 130 -8.14 0.81 -4.83
N SER A 131 -6.99 0.61 -5.47
CA SER A 131 -5.76 1.33 -5.14
C SER A 131 -4.94 1.68 -6.39
N PRO A 132 -5.21 2.85 -7.00
CA PRO A 132 -4.48 3.29 -8.19
C PRO A 132 -3.01 3.65 -7.96
N ASN A 133 -2.53 3.63 -6.71
CA ASN A 133 -1.11 3.89 -6.40
C ASN A 133 -0.31 2.59 -6.29
N ASP A 134 -0.98 1.45 -6.10
CA ASP A 134 -0.37 0.12 -6.02
C ASP A 134 -0.35 -0.61 -7.38
N ASN A 135 -0.99 -0.04 -8.41
CA ASN A 135 -0.89 -0.46 -9.81
C ASN A 135 0.31 0.25 -10.45
N LEU A 136 1.41 -0.49 -10.58
CA LEU A 136 2.75 -0.03 -10.93
C LEU A 136 3.14 -0.39 -12.37
N ASP A 137 2.78 -1.59 -12.86
CA ASP A 137 3.07 -2.04 -14.22
C ASP A 137 1.77 -2.24 -15.01
N PRO A 138 1.49 -1.38 -16.01
CA PRO A 138 0.25 -1.46 -16.77
C PRO A 138 0.15 -2.71 -17.67
N ASN A 139 1.22 -3.52 -17.79
CA ASN A 139 1.24 -4.74 -18.59
C ASN A 139 1.33 -6.02 -17.74
N ALA A 140 1.42 -5.90 -16.41
CA ALA A 140 1.50 -7.04 -15.51
C ALA A 140 0.27 -7.11 -14.58
N ILE A 141 0.11 -8.24 -13.90
CA ILE A 141 -0.83 -8.37 -12.78
C ILE A 141 -0.05 -8.00 -11.53
N ASP A 142 -0.31 -6.82 -11.00
CA ASP A 142 0.31 -6.39 -9.75
C ASP A 142 -0.31 -7.08 -8.53
N THR A 143 0.42 -7.01 -7.41
CA THR A 143 -0.02 -7.59 -6.15
C THR A 143 0.23 -6.64 -4.99
N VAL A 144 -0.65 -6.65 -4.01
CA VAL A 144 -0.57 -5.82 -2.81
C VAL A 144 -0.73 -6.68 -1.57
N LEU A 145 0.07 -6.41 -0.54
CA LEU A 145 0.00 -7.08 0.76
C LEU A 145 -0.75 -6.17 1.73
N ILE A 146 -1.84 -6.65 2.32
CA ILE A 146 -2.66 -5.89 3.26
C ILE A 146 -2.82 -6.64 4.58
N ASP A 147 -3.00 -5.88 5.66
CA ASP A 147 -3.37 -6.40 6.98
C ASP A 147 -4.86 -6.15 7.20
N ILE A 148 -5.63 -7.21 7.42
CA ILE A 148 -7.03 -7.15 7.83
C ILE A 148 -7.08 -7.41 9.32
N ALA A 149 -7.53 -6.42 10.08
CA ALA A 149 -7.69 -6.53 11.53
C ALA A 149 -9.17 -6.56 11.92
N THR A 150 -9.50 -7.38 12.91
CA THR A 150 -10.83 -7.39 13.54
C THR A 150 -10.80 -6.63 14.88
N PRO A 151 -11.94 -6.08 15.35
CA PRO A 151 -12.01 -5.45 16.66
C PRO A 151 -11.63 -6.38 17.83
N SER A 152 -11.76 -7.70 17.66
CA SER A 152 -11.32 -8.71 18.62
C SER A 152 -9.80 -8.91 18.68
N GLY A 153 -9.04 -8.23 17.81
CA GLY A 153 -7.57 -8.26 17.80
C GLY A 153 -6.96 -9.34 16.93
N ASP A 154 -7.76 -10.04 16.12
CA ASP A 154 -7.25 -10.94 15.08
C ASP A 154 -6.71 -10.12 13.91
N VAL A 155 -5.58 -10.54 13.34
CA VAL A 155 -4.92 -9.87 12.21
C VAL A 155 -4.49 -10.92 11.19
N GLU A 156 -5.01 -10.80 9.99
CA GLU A 156 -4.60 -11.61 8.84
C GLU A 156 -3.86 -10.74 7.82
N ARG A 157 -2.67 -11.19 7.42
CA ARG A 157 -1.91 -10.58 6.34
C ARG A 157 -2.14 -11.36 5.06
N ILE A 158 -2.70 -10.69 4.05
CA ILE A 158 -3.09 -11.34 2.80
C ILE A 158 -2.53 -10.60 1.58
N ARG A 159 -2.14 -11.37 0.56
CA ARG A 159 -1.77 -10.83 -0.75
C ARG A 159 -2.95 -10.88 -1.70
N LEU A 160 -3.38 -9.71 -2.13
CA LEU A 160 -4.34 -9.51 -3.20
C LEU A 160 -3.62 -9.38 -4.54
N ARG A 161 -4.33 -9.66 -5.63
CA ARG A 161 -3.83 -9.50 -6.99
C ARG A 161 -4.82 -8.69 -7.80
N GLU A 162 -4.33 -7.96 -8.80
CA GLU A 162 -5.23 -7.24 -9.70
C GLU A 162 -6.20 -8.18 -10.42
N THR A 163 -7.42 -7.70 -10.63
CA THR A 163 -8.45 -8.41 -11.41
C THR A 163 -8.11 -8.55 -12.88
N ALA A 164 -7.32 -7.63 -13.42
CA ALA A 164 -6.74 -7.62 -14.75
C ALA A 164 -5.54 -6.66 -14.77
N ALA A 165 -4.66 -6.75 -15.77
CA ALA A 165 -3.53 -5.84 -15.87
C ALA A 165 -4.03 -4.39 -15.95
N ASN A 166 -3.44 -3.51 -15.14
CA ASN A 166 -3.77 -2.09 -15.06
C ASN A 166 -5.22 -1.80 -14.60
N SER A 167 -5.87 -2.70 -13.84
CA SER A 167 -7.26 -2.50 -13.43
C SER A 167 -7.42 -1.53 -12.26
N ASN A 168 -6.34 -1.30 -11.49
CA ASN A 168 -6.36 -0.59 -10.20
C ASN A 168 -7.19 -1.29 -9.12
N GLN A 169 -7.77 -2.45 -9.42
CA GLN A 169 -8.66 -3.19 -8.54
C GLN A 169 -8.00 -4.51 -8.16
N PHE A 170 -7.69 -4.66 -6.88
CA PHE A 170 -7.08 -5.85 -6.31
C PHE A 170 -8.14 -6.63 -5.53
N THR A 171 -8.28 -7.91 -5.81
CA THR A 171 -9.27 -8.74 -5.13
C THR A 171 -8.62 -9.96 -4.49
N GLY A 172 -9.32 -10.50 -3.49
CA GLY A 172 -8.95 -11.75 -2.86
C GLY A 172 -10.00 -12.27 -1.89
N LEU A 173 -9.74 -13.47 -1.37
CA LEU A 173 -10.61 -14.20 -0.46
C LEU A 173 -10.09 -14.12 0.97
N VAL A 174 -11.02 -13.97 1.90
CA VAL A 174 -10.79 -14.14 3.33
C VAL A 174 -11.78 -15.18 3.83
N ARG A 175 -11.28 -16.22 4.50
CA ARG A 175 -12.15 -17.15 5.19
C ARG A 175 -12.49 -16.57 6.55
N THR A 176 -13.77 -16.63 6.90
CA THR A 176 -14.20 -16.27 8.25
C THR A 176 -14.46 -17.56 9.02
N ALA A 177 -14.11 -17.57 10.31
CA ALA A 177 -14.37 -18.69 11.19
C ALA A 177 -15.19 -18.21 12.39
N ALA A 178 -16.10 -19.06 12.88
CA ALA A 178 -16.87 -18.77 14.11
C ALA A 178 -16.01 -18.87 15.38
N THR A 179 -14.86 -19.53 15.29
CA THR A 179 -13.88 -19.65 16.37
C THR A 179 -12.53 -19.22 15.80
N PRO A 180 -11.86 -18.20 16.37
CA PRO A 180 -10.51 -17.84 15.97
C PRO A 180 -9.59 -19.07 16.06
N PRO A 181 -8.63 -19.25 15.15
CA PRO A 181 -7.62 -20.28 15.32
C PRO A 181 -6.97 -20.15 16.71
N PRO A 182 -6.72 -21.24 17.44
CA PRO A 182 -5.98 -21.16 18.69
C PRO A 182 -4.60 -20.54 18.41
N ARG A 183 -4.17 -19.61 19.28
CA ARG A 183 -2.83 -19.01 19.23
C ARG A 183 -1.72 -20.03 19.45
#